data_AF-A0A2Z2LFR5-F1
#
_entry.id   AF-A0A2Z2LFR5-F1
#
_cell.length_a   1.000
_cell.length_b   1.000
_cell.length_c   1.000
_cell.angle_alpha   90.00
_cell.angle_beta   90.00
_cell.angle_gamma   90.00
#
_symmetry.space_group_name_H-M   'P 1'
#
loop_
_entity.id
_entity.type
_entity.pdbx_description
1 polymer ?
#
loop_
_entity_poly.entity_id
_entity_poly.type
_entity_poly.pdbx_seq_one_letter_code
_entity_poly.pdbx_strand_id
1 'polypeptide(L)'
;MQQPLEYITELTMQIVFVIEREMECLRLRDNQKFKALQDIERELLQLLEEALSKVRGNAEILHGSSPAVLEKLNSTFARFDTCLAGKHSLMAQMS
;
A
#
# COMPACT_ATOMS: atom_id res chain seq x y z
N MET A 1 22.06 -4.00 -2.87
CA MET A 1 21.14 -3.69 -1.76
C MET A 1 20.08 -2.76 -2.32
N GLN A 2 18.80 -3.14 -2.24
CA GLN A 2 17.70 -2.29 -2.71
C GLN A 2 17.56 -1.10 -1.76
N GLN A 3 17.38 0.13 -2.25
CA GLN A 3 17.29 1.29 -1.36
C GLN A 3 16.00 1.21 -0.52
N PRO A 4 16.04 1.51 0.79
CA PRO A 4 14.87 1.37 1.67
C PRO A 4 13.59 2.04 1.13
N LEU A 5 13.71 3.21 0.50
CA LEU A 5 12.58 3.93 -0.08
C LEU A 5 12.03 3.28 -1.35
N GLU A 6 12.88 2.63 -2.15
CA GLU A 6 12.43 1.87 -3.33
C GLU A 6 11.62 0.65 -2.90
N TYR A 7 12.08 -0.04 -1.84
CA TYR A 7 11.35 -1.17 -1.26
C TYR A 7 9.99 -0.73 -0.69
N ILE A 8 9.94 0.38 0.05
CA ILE A 8 8.67 0.96 0.54
C ILE A 8 7.74 1.32 -0.63
N THR A 9 8.30 1.90 -1.70
CA THR A 9 7.53 2.26 -2.90
C THR A 9 6.93 1.01 -3.53
N GLU A 10 7.72 -0.05 -3.71
CA GLU A 10 7.28 -1.32 -4.27
C GLU A 10 6.21 -1.99 -3.40
N LEU A 11 6.41 -2.07 -2.09
CA LEU A 11 5.42 -2.58 -1.15
C LEU A 11 4.10 -1.81 -1.25
N THR A 12 4.17 -0.47 -1.26
CA THR A 12 2.96 0.37 -1.36
C THR A 12 2.23 0.14 -2.69
N MET A 13 2.96 -0.05 -3.80
CA MET A 13 2.35 -0.41 -5.09
C MET A 13 1.66 -1.78 -5.06
N GLN A 14 2.24 -2.77 -4.39
CA GLN A 14 1.64 -4.09 -4.23
C GLN A 14 0.36 -4.02 -3.40
N ILE A 15 0.36 -3.24 -2.31
CA ILE A 15 -0.83 -3.03 -1.48
C ILE A 15 -1.94 -2.36 -2.30
N VAL A 16 -1.61 -1.31 -3.07
CA VAL A 16 -2.56 -0.66 -3.99
C VAL A 16 -3.21 -1.68 -4.93
N PHE A 17 -2.41 -2.55 -5.53
CA PHE A 17 -2.94 -3.60 -6.41
C PHE A 17 -3.91 -4.53 -5.68
N VAL A 18 -3.59 -4.96 -4.45
CA VAL A 18 -4.48 -5.80 -3.64
C VAL A 18 -5.80 -5.07 -3.34
N ILE A 19 -5.75 -3.81 -2.92
CA ILE A 19 -6.95 -2.99 -2.65
C ILE A 19 -7.82 -2.84 -3.92
N GLU A 20 -7.20 -2.62 -5.09
CA GLU A 20 -7.94 -2.57 -6.36
C GLU A 20 -8.67 -3.88 -6.66
N ARG A 21 -8.04 -5.03 -6.39
CA ARG A 21 -8.67 -6.35 -6.54
C ARG A 21 -9.76 -6.61 -5.52
N GLU A 22 -9.60 -6.13 -4.30
CA GLU A 22 -10.64 -6.22 -3.27
C GLU A 22 -11.88 -5.42 -3.66
N MET A 23 -11.70 -4.20 -4.18
CA MET A 23 -12.80 -3.39 -4.70
C MET A 23 -13.53 -4.08 -5.86
N GLU A 24 -12.81 -4.78 -6.75
CA GLU A 24 -13.41 -5.63 -7.79
C GLU A 24 -14.24 -6.76 -7.18
N CYS A 25 -13.71 -7.45 -6.16
CA CYS A 25 -14.45 -8.52 -5.47
C CYS A 25 -15.71 -8.00 -4.78
N LEU A 26 -15.66 -6.83 -4.14
CA LEU A 26 -16.83 -6.18 -3.54
C LEU A 26 -17.93 -5.90 -4.58
N ARG A 27 -17.56 -5.35 -5.75
CA ARG A 27 -18.50 -5.09 -6.85
C ARG A 27 -19.14 -6.38 -7.38
N LEU A 28 -18.36 -7.46 -7.46
CA LEU A 28 -18.82 -8.79 -7.90
C LEU A 28 -19.49 -9.60 -6.78
N ARG A 29 -19.52 -9.09 -5.54
CA ARG A 29 -19.98 -9.81 -4.33
C ARG A 29 -19.24 -11.14 -4.09
N ASP A 30 -17.99 -11.23 -4.53
CA ASP A 30 -17.12 -12.38 -4.29
C ASP A 30 -16.47 -12.28 -2.90
N ASN A 31 -17.25 -12.65 -1.89
CA ASN A 31 -16.84 -12.54 -0.49
C ASN A 31 -15.69 -13.50 -0.11
N GLN A 32 -15.55 -14.62 -0.82
CA GLN A 32 -14.48 -15.58 -0.54
C GLN A 32 -13.13 -15.01 -1.00
N LYS A 33 -13.07 -14.54 -2.25
CA LYS A 33 -11.86 -13.93 -2.79
C LYS A 33 -11.52 -12.62 -2.08
N PHE A 34 -12.53 -11.83 -1.71
CA PHE A 34 -12.33 -10.62 -0.90
C PHE A 34 -11.61 -10.94 0.41
N LYS A 35 -12.06 -11.94 1.17
CA LYS A 35 -11.39 -12.34 2.43
C LYS A 35 -9.95 -12.79 2.22
N ALA A 36 -9.70 -13.61 1.20
CA ALA A 36 -8.35 -14.06 0.89
C ALA A 36 -7.40 -12.88 0.54
N LEU A 37 -7.92 -11.87 -0.16
CA LEU A 37 -7.16 -10.65 -0.46
C LEU A 37 -6.92 -9.81 0.80
N GLN A 38 -7.85 -9.74 1.75
CA GLN A 38 -7.66 -9.03 3.03
C GLN A 38 -6.56 -9.66 3.90
N ASP A 39 -6.41 -10.98 3.84
CA ASP A 39 -5.31 -11.67 4.54
C ASP A 39 -3.96 -11.26 3.92
N ILE A 40 -3.87 -11.20 2.58
CA ILE A 40 -2.68 -10.72 1.87
C ILE A 40 -2.41 -9.23 2.16
N GLU A 41 -3.44 -8.38 2.13
CA GLU A 41 -3.35 -6.95 2.45
C GLU A 41 -2.74 -6.76 3.85
N ARG A 42 -3.20 -7.54 4.83
CA ARG A 42 -2.70 -7.49 6.21
C ARG A 42 -1.21 -7.82 6.28
N GLU A 43 -0.76 -8.88 5.63
CA GLU A 43 0.65 -9.27 5.62
C GLU A 43 1.52 -8.18 4.97
N LEU A 44 1.07 -7.61 3.84
CA LEU A 44 1.80 -6.53 3.18
C LEU A 44 1.85 -5.25 4.03
N LEU A 45 0.78 -4.92 4.74
CA LEU A 45 0.75 -3.77 5.65
C LEU A 45 1.74 -3.95 6.82
N GLN A 46 1.88 -5.16 7.36
CA GLN A 46 2.87 -5.46 8.38
C GLN A 46 4.30 -5.28 7.85
N LEU A 47 4.59 -5.79 6.65
CA LEU A 47 5.90 -5.58 6.01
C LEU A 47 6.19 -4.10 5.75
N LEU A 48 5.18 -3.33 5.34
CA LEU A 48 5.30 -1.88 5.14
C LEU A 48 5.59 -1.16 6.46
N GLU A 49 4.91 -1.51 7.55
CA GLU A 49 5.16 -0.94 8.88
C GLU A 49 6.59 -1.22 9.36
N GLU A 50 7.06 -2.46 9.21
CA GLU A 50 8.43 -2.85 9.53
C GLU A 50 9.46 -2.07 8.69
N ALA A 51 9.20 -1.90 7.39
CA ALA A 51 10.07 -1.12 6.51
C ALA A 51 10.11 0.36 6.91
N LEU A 52 8.95 0.96 7.20
CA LEU A 52 8.83 2.35 7.62
C LEU A 52 9.50 2.62 8.97
N SER A 53 9.41 1.69 9.93
CA SER A 53 10.06 1.84 11.23
C SER A 53 11.59 1.93 11.11
N LYS A 54 12.19 1.14 10.20
CA LYS A 54 13.63 1.19 9.88
C LYS A 54 14.04 2.53 9.27
N VAL A 55 13.17 3.16 8.47
CA VAL A 55 13.43 4.47 7.86
C VAL A 55 13.26 5.62 8.86
N ARG A 56 12.21 5.59 9.70
CA ARG A 56 11.99 6.64 10.72
C ARG A 56 13.15 6.73 11.72
N GLY A 57 13.82 5.61 12.00
CA GLY A 57 14.98 5.57 12.89
C GLY A 57 16.28 6.12 12.27
N ASN A 58 16.31 6.46 10.97
CA ASN A 58 17.55 6.82 10.29
C ASN A 58 17.35 7.93 9.25
N ALA A 59 17.59 9.18 9.68
CA ALA A 59 17.46 10.38 8.86
C ALA A 59 18.42 10.43 7.64
N GLU A 60 19.53 9.68 7.66
CA GLU A 60 20.49 9.63 6.55
C GLU A 60 19.89 8.97 5.29
N ILE A 61 18.87 8.11 5.45
CA ILE A 61 18.17 7.44 4.34
C ILE A 61 17.45 8.46 3.45
N LEU A 62 16.90 9.53 4.04
CA LEU A 62 16.23 10.59 3.29
C LEU A 62 17.23 11.46 2.54
N HIS A 63 18.37 11.78 3.15
CA HIS A 63 19.39 12.64 2.55
C HIS A 63 20.18 11.94 1.42
N GLY A 64 20.28 10.61 1.44
CA GLY A 64 20.93 9.82 0.39
C GLY A 64 20.04 9.43 -0.79
N SER A 65 18.73 9.71 -0.73
CA SER A 65 17.78 9.28 -1.75
C SER A 65 17.62 10.32 -2.86
N SER A 66 17.46 9.84 -4.11
CA SER A 66 17.27 10.76 -5.24
C SER A 66 15.89 11.45 -5.19
N PRO A 67 15.77 12.70 -5.67
CA PRO A 67 14.48 13.38 -5.76
C PRO A 67 13.41 12.60 -6.52
N ALA A 68 13.79 11.86 -7.57
CA ALA A 68 12.89 11.04 -8.36
C ALA A 68 12.27 9.88 -7.54
N VAL A 69 13.05 9.27 -6.63
CA VAL A 69 12.55 8.22 -5.73
C VAL A 69 11.55 8.80 -4.74
N LEU A 70 11.82 10.00 -4.20
CA LEU A 70 10.92 10.70 -3.29
C LEU A 70 9.60 11.10 -3.97
N GLU A 71 9.67 11.60 -5.21
CA GLU A 71 8.49 11.96 -6.00
C GLU A 71 7.63 10.73 -6.32
N LYS A 72 8.27 9.62 -6.70
CA LYS A 72 7.58 8.35 -6.95
C LYS A 72 6.92 7.82 -5.69
N LEU A 73 7.61 7.88 -4.55
CA LEU A 73 7.08 7.46 -3.26
C LEU A 73 5.84 8.29 -2.87
N ASN A 74 5.92 9.62 -2.99
CA ASN A 74 4.79 10.52 -2.73
C ASN A 74 3.60 10.22 -3.64
N SER A 75 3.84 10.05 -4.94
CA SER A 75 2.79 9.70 -5.90
C SER A 75 2.13 8.36 -5.59
N THR A 76 2.92 7.40 -5.10
CA THR A 76 2.44 6.07 -4.72
C THR A 76 1.59 6.14 -3.44
N PHE A 77 2.00 6.92 -2.44
CA PHE A 77 1.18 7.15 -1.24
C PHE A 77 -0.15 7.84 -1.55
N ALA A 78 -0.15 8.86 -2.41
CA ALA A 78 -1.39 9.51 -2.83
C ALA A 78 -2.38 8.54 -3.50
N ARG A 79 -1.86 7.61 -4.32
CA ARG A 79 -2.66 6.55 -4.93
C ARG A 79 -3.18 5.56 -3.88
N PHE A 80 -2.35 5.16 -2.92
CA PHE A 80 -2.75 4.32 -1.80
C PHE A 80 -3.91 4.93 -1.01
N ASP A 81 -3.80 6.20 -0.61
CA ASP A 81 -4.86 6.90 0.13
C ASP A 81 -6.17 6.94 -0.67
N THR A 82 -6.08 7.20 -1.97
CA THR A 82 -7.24 7.22 -2.87
C THR A 82 -7.90 5.84 -2.99
N CYS A 83 -7.11 4.77 -3.15
CA CYS A 83 -7.61 3.41 -3.23
C CYS A 83 -8.29 2.98 -1.92
N LEU A 84 -7.67 3.28 -0.78
CA LEU A 84 -8.19 2.95 0.53
C LEU A 84 -9.54 3.66 0.79
N ALA A 85 -9.62 4.95 0.48
CA ALA A 85 -10.88 5.70 0.54
C ALA A 85 -11.98 5.09 -0.35
N GLY A 86 -11.60 4.67 -1.57
CA GLY A 86 -12.51 3.97 -2.49
C GLY A 86 -13.05 2.65 -1.93
N LYS A 87 -12.18 1.82 -1.33
CA LYS A 87 -12.58 0.56 -0.67
C LYS A 87 -13.55 0.82 0.47
N HIS A 88 -13.26 1.78 1.36
CA HIS A 88 -14.15 2.12 2.46
C HIS A 88 -15.53 2.61 1.98
N SER A 89 -15.56 3.44 0.94
CA SER A 89 -16.81 3.91 0.33
C SER A 89 -17.66 2.74 -0.21
N LEU A 90 -17.03 1.77 -0.89
CA LEU A 90 -17.74 0.58 -1.38
C LEU A 90 -18.27 -0.28 -0.23
N MET A 91 -17.46 -0.51 0.81
CA MET A 91 -17.89 -1.29 1.97
C MET A 91 -19.08 -0.64 2.67
N ALA A 92 -19.10 0.68 2.82
CA ALA A 92 -20.19 1.43 3.44
C ALA A 92 -21.51 1.39 2.64
N GLN A 93 -21.45 1.15 1.33
CA GLN A 93 -22.64 0.98 0.49
C GLN A 93 -23.23 -0.43 0.58
N MET A 94 -22.45 -1.40 1.08
CA MET A 94 -22.82 -2.81 1.17
C MET A 94 -23.27 -3.23 2.57
N SER A 95 -23.10 -2.35 3.57
CA SER A 95 -23.59 -2.47 4.95
C SER A 95 -24.99 -1.92 5.12
#